data_AF-A0A3D4LRV6-F1
#
_entry.id   AF-A0A3D4LRV6-F1
#
_cell.length_a   1.000
_cell.length_b   1.000
_cell.length_c   1.000
_cell.angle_alpha   90.00
_cell.angle_beta   90.00
_cell.angle_gamma   90.00
#
_symmetry.space_group_name_H-M   'P 1'
#
loop_
_entity.id
_entity.type
_entity.pdbx_description
1 polymer ?
#
loop_
_entity_poly.entity_id
_entity_poly.type
_entity_poly.pdbx_seq_one_letter_code
_entity_poly.pdbx_strand_id
1 'polypeptide(L)'
;MIRLLWKEKKKIPPKRKDFLKKAICDCQQAINDAYLGLQNTNEPDLIDRYIYEMNAANVRYRFLLKEMRELSASSAPSISPTNLETDTSLLNRSFR
;
A
#
# COMPACT_ATOMS: atom_id res chain seq x y z
N MET A 1 23.07 43.84 -20.42
CA MET A 1 22.10 42.74 -20.62
C MET A 1 22.50 41.56 -19.73
N ILE A 2 21.79 41.34 -18.62
CA ILE A 2 22.08 40.25 -17.67
C ILE A 2 21.41 38.97 -18.20
N ARG A 3 22.22 37.95 -18.48
CA ARG A 3 21.77 36.64 -18.98
C ARG A 3 21.36 35.79 -17.77
N LEU A 4 20.06 35.69 -17.51
CA LEU A 4 19.51 34.82 -16.46
C LEU A 4 19.65 33.35 -16.88
N LEU A 5 20.67 32.67 -16.35
CA LEU A 5 20.85 31.23 -16.47
C LEU A 5 19.84 30.52 -15.55
N TRP A 6 18.66 30.22 -16.09
CA TRP A 6 17.75 29.26 -15.46
C TRP A 6 18.35 27.86 -15.56
N LYS A 7 18.90 27.37 -14.46
CA LYS A 7 19.41 26.00 -14.35
C LYS A 7 18.27 25.09 -13.87
N GLU A 8 17.58 24.44 -14.80
CA GLU A 8 16.63 23.38 -14.49
C GLU A 8 17.36 22.23 -13.78
N LYS A 9 17.11 22.05 -12.48
CA LYS A 9 17.58 20.86 -11.75
C LYS A 9 16.70 19.69 -12.18
N LYS A 10 17.24 18.80 -13.02
CA LYS A 10 16.62 17.51 -13.36
C LYS A 10 16.36 16.75 -12.06
N LYS A 11 15.09 16.57 -11.69
CA LYS A 11 14.70 15.80 -10.50
C LYS A 11 15.07 14.34 -10.75
N ILE A 12 15.99 13.81 -9.95
CA ILE A 12 16.32 12.38 -9.98
C ILE A 12 15.07 11.62 -9.51
N PRO A 13 14.56 10.66 -10.28
CA PRO A 13 13.36 9.92 -9.88
C PRO A 13 13.62 9.20 -8.55
N PRO A 14 12.67 9.24 -7.60
CA PRO A 14 12.82 8.57 -6.32
C PRO A 14 13.05 7.07 -6.52
N LYS A 15 13.87 6.45 -5.67
CA LYS A 15 14.10 5.01 -5.71
C LYS A 15 12.75 4.30 -5.54
N ARG A 16 12.53 3.18 -6.25
CA ARG A 16 11.26 2.43 -6.25
C ARG A 16 10.71 2.18 -4.85
N LYS A 17 11.56 1.83 -3.89
CA LYS A 17 11.19 1.61 -2.48
C LYS A 17 10.62 2.87 -1.80
N ASP A 18 11.22 4.03 -2.04
CA ASP A 18 10.79 5.31 -1.44
C ASP A 18 9.46 5.78 -2.04
N PHE A 19 9.31 5.62 -3.37
CA PHE A 19 8.04 5.83 -4.04
C PHE A 19 6.93 4.97 -3.44
N LEU A 20 7.21 3.67 -3.24
CA LEU A 20 6.22 2.73 -2.73
C LEU A 20 5.82 3.03 -1.29
N LYS A 21 6.79 3.37 -0.42
CA LYS A 21 6.51 3.85 0.95
C LYS A 21 5.60 5.08 0.94
N LYS A 22 5.90 6.07 0.09
CA LYS A 22 5.09 7.27 -0.02
C LYS A 22 3.67 6.93 -0.49
N ALA A 23 3.54 6.13 -1.55
CA ALA A 23 2.24 5.76 -2.10
C ALA A 23 1.37 4.99 -1.08
N ILE A 24 1.98 4.15 -0.25
CA ILE A 24 1.30 3.45 0.85
C ILE A 24 0.77 4.45 1.89
N CYS A 25 1.60 5.40 2.31
CA CYS A 25 1.21 6.47 3.24
C CYS A 25 0.07 7.33 2.68
N ASP A 26 0.18 7.73 1.42
CA ASP A 26 -0.86 8.49 0.72
C ASP A 26 -2.20 7.72 0.70
N CYS A 27 -2.18 6.40 0.53
CA CYS A 27 -3.41 5.59 0.58
C CYS A 27 -3.98 5.49 2.00
N GLN A 28 -3.13 5.38 3.03
CA GLN A 28 -3.59 5.37 4.43
C GLN A 28 -4.27 6.69 4.80
N GLN A 29 -3.70 7.81 4.36
CA GLN A 29 -4.30 9.12 4.55
C GLN A 29 -5.64 9.22 3.81
N ALA A 30 -5.71 8.80 2.54
CA ALA A 30 -6.96 8.82 1.78
C ALA A 30 -8.07 7.96 2.41
N ILE A 31 -7.71 6.79 2.95
CA ILE A 31 -8.66 5.93 3.70
C ILE A 31 -9.16 6.65 4.95
N ASN A 32 -8.26 7.28 5.71
CA ASN A 32 -8.63 8.00 6.92
C ASN A 32 -9.51 9.22 6.61
N ASP A 33 -9.16 9.98 5.57
CA ASP A 33 -9.92 11.16 5.15
C ASP A 33 -11.35 10.77 4.70
N ALA A 34 -11.49 9.71 3.91
CA ALA A 34 -12.81 9.20 3.51
C ALA A 34 -13.60 8.68 4.71
N TYR A 35 -12.94 8.01 5.66
CA TYR A 35 -13.57 7.53 6.89
C TYR A 35 -14.07 8.68 7.77
N LEU A 36 -13.27 9.73 7.95
CA LEU A 36 -13.67 10.94 8.67
C LEU A 36 -14.83 11.65 7.95
N GLY A 37 -14.78 11.73 6.61
CA GLY A 37 -15.88 12.28 5.81
C GLY A 37 -17.19 11.53 6.04
N LEU A 38 -17.14 10.20 6.02
CA LEU A 38 -18.28 9.32 6.25
C LEU A 38 -18.89 9.50 7.66
N GLN A 39 -18.07 9.65 8.69
CA GLN A 39 -18.55 9.86 10.07
C GLN A 39 -19.27 11.21 10.26
N ASN A 40 -18.94 12.22 9.46
CA ASN A 40 -19.41 13.59 9.63
C ASN A 40 -20.52 13.98 8.63
N THR A 41 -21.07 13.02 7.88
CA THR A 41 -22.12 13.30 6.89
C THR A 41 -23.36 12.43 7.11
N ASN A 42 -24.53 12.97 6.77
CA ASN A 42 -25.78 12.21 6.68
C ASN A 42 -26.35 12.24 5.25
N GLU A 43 -25.62 12.84 4.30
CA GLU A 43 -26.07 12.95 2.92
C GLU A 43 -25.85 11.61 2.20
N PRO A 44 -26.89 10.96 1.68
CA PRO A 44 -26.78 9.62 1.09
C PRO A 44 -25.77 9.57 -0.07
N ASP A 45 -25.76 10.59 -0.93
CA ASP A 45 -24.81 10.67 -2.06
C ASP A 45 -23.35 10.79 -1.59
N LEU A 46 -23.10 11.49 -0.47
CA LEU A 46 -21.76 11.60 0.10
C LEU A 46 -21.34 10.32 0.81
N ILE A 47 -22.28 9.62 1.44
CA ILE A 47 -22.04 8.30 2.04
C ILE A 47 -21.57 7.33 0.95
N ASP A 48 -22.29 7.23 -0.16
CA ASP A 48 -21.91 6.37 -1.27
C ASP A 48 -20.54 6.75 -1.81
N ARG A 49 -20.30 8.05 -2.02
CA ARG A 49 -19.01 8.55 -2.46
C ARG A 49 -17.87 8.12 -1.53
N TYR A 50 -18.00 8.31 -0.21
CA TYR A 50 -16.94 7.96 0.73
C TYR A 50 -16.70 6.45 0.82
N ILE A 51 -17.75 5.63 0.70
CA ILE A 51 -17.60 4.17 0.63
C ILE A 51 -16.78 3.78 -0.61
N TYR A 52 -17.09 4.38 -1.77
CA TYR A 52 -16.32 4.14 -3.00
C TYR A 52 -14.88 4.63 -2.91
N GLU A 53 -14.64 5.84 -2.38
CA GLU A 53 -13.30 6.39 -2.19
C GLU A 53 -12.47 5.51 -1.25
N MET A 54 -13.05 5.09 -0.13
CA MET A 54 -12.40 4.21 0.84
C MET A 54 -12.08 2.84 0.22
N ASN A 55 -13.00 2.25 -0.56
CA ASN A 55 -12.74 0.97 -1.22
C ASN A 55 -11.64 1.09 -2.28
N ALA A 56 -11.67 2.14 -3.11
CA ALA A 56 -10.66 2.38 -4.12
C ALA A 56 -9.26 2.56 -3.50
N ALA A 57 -9.17 3.34 -2.42
CA ALA A 57 -7.92 3.52 -1.68
C ALA A 57 -7.44 2.21 -1.04
N ASN A 58 -8.34 1.40 -0.48
CA ASN A 58 -8.01 0.08 0.07
C ASN A 58 -7.50 -0.91 -0.99
N VAL A 59 -8.13 -0.98 -2.17
CA VAL A 59 -7.66 -1.83 -3.28
C VAL A 59 -6.24 -1.43 -3.68
N ARG A 60 -5.99 -0.13 -3.85
CA ARG A 60 -4.66 0.40 -4.16
C ARG A 60 -3.65 0.10 -3.05
N TYR A 61 -4.03 0.29 -1.78
CA TYR A 61 -3.19 0.00 -0.63
C TYR A 61 -2.75 -1.47 -0.59
N ARG A 62 -3.69 -2.41 -0.76
CA ARG A 62 -3.40 -3.86 -0.80
C ARG A 62 -2.44 -4.23 -1.93
N PHE A 63 -2.62 -3.63 -3.11
CA PHE A 63 -1.71 -3.82 -4.24
C PHE A 63 -0.29 -3.32 -3.90
N LEU A 64 -0.16 -2.11 -3.36
CA LEU A 64 1.15 -1.54 -3.01
C LEU A 64 1.88 -2.33 -1.91
N LEU A 65 1.15 -2.90 -0.95
CA LEU A 65 1.72 -3.80 0.05
C LEU A 65 2.30 -5.08 -0.58
N LYS A 66 1.61 -5.64 -1.59
CA LYS A 66 2.10 -6.80 -2.34
C LYS A 66 3.41 -6.46 -3.08
N GLU A 67 3.43 -5.33 -3.80
CA GLU A 67 4.63 -4.84 -4.48
C GLU A 67 5.82 -4.62 -3.52
N MET A 68 5.56 -4.13 -2.30
CA MET A 68 6.62 -3.88 -1.31
C MET A 68 7.24 -5.19 -0.82
N ARG A 69 6.38 -6.21 -0.64
CA ARG A 69 6.82 -7.55 -0.26
C ARG A 69 7.66 -8.19 -1.34
N GLU A 70 7.21 -8.13 -2.59
CA GLU A 70 7.96 -8.66 -3.74
C GLU A 70 9.31 -7.97 -3.90
N LEU A 71 9.36 -6.64 -3.74
CA LEU A 71 10.62 -5.88 -3.77
C LEU A 71 11.57 -6.28 -2.64
N SER A 72 11.05 -6.60 -1.45
CA SER A 72 11.88 -7.10 -0.34
C SER A 72 12.38 -8.53 -0.59
N ALA A 73 11.54 -9.39 -1.15
CA ALA A 73 11.89 -10.78 -1.46
C ALA A 73 12.93 -10.88 -2.57
N SER A 74 12.87 -10.05 -3.61
CA SER A 74 13.87 -10.00 -4.68
C SER A 74 15.24 -9.50 -4.22
N SER A 75 15.32 -8.88 -3.03
CA SER A 75 16.57 -8.40 -2.44
C SER A 75 17.20 -9.38 -1.45
N ALA A 76 16.54 -10.50 -1.14
CA ALA A 76 17.11 -11.57 -0.32
C ALA A 76 17.92 -12.53 -1.21
N PRO A 77 19.14 -12.93 -0.81
CA PRO A 77 19.84 -14.02 -1.48
C PRO A 77 19.02 -15.30 -1.31
N SER A 78 18.71 -15.95 -2.43
CA SER A 78 18.01 -17.24 -2.48
C SER A 78 18.80 -18.28 -1.66
N ILE A 79 18.34 -18.57 -0.45
CA ILE A 79 18.64 -19.82 0.25
C ILE A 79 17.34 -20.62 0.19
N SER A 80 17.35 -21.70 -0.57
CA SER A 80 16.26 -22.65 -0.70
C SER A 80 15.81 -23.16 0.68
N PRO A 81 14.51 -23.17 1.01
CA PRO A 81 14.04 -23.80 2.24
C PRO A 81 14.02 -25.32 2.03
N THR A 82 15.07 -25.99 2.49
CA THR A 82 15.09 -27.45 2.65
C THR A 82 14.18 -27.82 3.82
N ASN A 83 13.07 -28.50 3.51
CA ASN A 83 12.21 -29.32 4.37
C ASN A 83 11.87 -28.78 5.78
N LEU A 84 10.66 -28.21 5.92
CA LEU A 84 9.97 -28.17 7.21
C LEU A 84 8.55 -28.72 7.01
N GLU A 85 8.42 -30.04 7.09
CA GLU A 85 7.15 -30.72 7.20
C GLU A 85 6.49 -30.24 8.50
N THR A 86 5.47 -29.40 8.38
CA THR A 86 4.63 -29.03 9.53
C THR A 86 3.43 -29.96 9.51
N ASP A 87 3.48 -30.97 10.37
CA ASP A 87 2.40 -31.88 10.68
C ASP A 87 1.13 -31.11 11.06
N THR A 88 0.20 -30.96 10.11
CA THR A 88 -1.13 -30.38 10.34
C THR A 88 -2.12 -31.38 10.98
N SER A 89 -1.62 -32.45 11.58
CA SER A 89 -2.41 -33.58 12.09
C SER A 89 -3.07 -33.32 13.46
N LEU A 90 -2.76 -32.23 14.15
CA LEU A 90 -3.26 -31.96 15.52
C LEU A 90 -4.43 -30.98 15.64
N LEU A 91 -4.87 -30.32 14.56
CA LEU A 91 -5.95 -29.33 14.61
C LEU A 91 -7.35 -29.86 14.22
N ASN A 92 -7.47 -31.13 13.80
CA ASN A 92 -8.74 -31.73 13.35
C ASN A 92 -9.40 -32.67 14.38
N ARG A 93 -9.03 -32.63 15.66
CA ARG A 93 -9.58 -33.56 16.68
C ARG A 93 -10.63 -32.95 17.61
N SER A 94 -11.05 -31.69 17.40
CA SER A 94 -12.01 -31.02 18.32
C SER A 94 -13.37 -30.70 17.73
N PHE A 95 -13.83 -31.47 16.75
CA PHE A 95 -15.24 -31.52 16.37
C PHE A 95 -15.73 -32.96 16.39
N ARG A 96 -16.07 -33.42 17.59
CA ARG A 96 -16.96 -34.57 17.81
C ARG A 96 -17.90 -34.24 18.94
#